data_AF-A0A942RHP3-F1
#
_entry.id   AF-A0A942RHP3-F1
#
_cell.length_a   1.000
_cell.length_b   1.000
_cell.length_c   1.000
_cell.angle_alpha   90.00
_cell.angle_beta   90.00
_cell.angle_gamma   90.00
#
_symmetry.space_group_name_H-M   'P 1'
#
loop_
_entity.id
_entity.type
_entity.pdbx_description
1 polymer ?
#
loop_
_entity_poly.entity_id
_entity_poly.type
_entity_poly.pdbx_seq_one_letter_code
_entity_poly.pdbx_strand_id
1 'polypeptide(L)'
;MFLRKQADGKIKFAFSNASADTPKEELLRASTMRWSIEQLFQEGKGYLGMDHYETRSYPGWYRHMTLVILIMHFCWRSAWSSGKKNYITLPLARQLLFASLTGDPQCVMDTIKTVCYLFRRAEIARISHRKKVLEAMRL
;
A
#
# COMPACT_ATOMS: atom_id res chain seq x y z
N MET A 1 -6.14 -14.19 -25.86
CA MET A 1 -7.23 -14.23 -24.85
C MET A 1 -7.01 -15.43 -23.95
N PHE A 2 -7.16 -15.30 -22.63
CA PHE A 2 -7.07 -16.43 -21.70
C PHE A 2 -8.24 -16.45 -20.71
N LEU A 3 -8.58 -17.65 -20.24
CA LEU A 3 -9.70 -17.92 -19.36
C LEU A 3 -9.18 -18.33 -17.99
N ARG A 4 -9.78 -17.80 -16.93
CA ARG A 4 -9.55 -18.27 -15.57
C ARG A 4 -10.87 -18.63 -14.90
N LYS A 5 -10.90 -19.79 -14.25
CA LYS A 5 -12.02 -20.21 -13.40
C LYS A 5 -11.70 -19.82 -11.95
N GLN A 6 -12.60 -19.10 -11.30
CA GLN A 6 -12.48 -18.77 -9.87
C GLN A 6 -13.00 -19.93 -9.01
N ALA A 7 -12.66 -19.93 -7.72
CA ALA A 7 -13.14 -20.92 -6.75
C ALA A 7 -14.68 -20.98 -6.70
N ASP A 8 -15.35 -19.83 -6.88
CA ASP A 8 -16.81 -19.70 -6.94
C ASP A 8 -17.44 -20.26 -8.24
N GLY A 9 -16.67 -20.95 -9.08
CA GLY A 9 -17.13 -21.51 -10.36
C GLY A 9 -17.27 -20.50 -11.51
N LYS A 10 -17.24 -19.19 -11.22
CA LYS A 10 -17.32 -18.11 -12.23
C LYS A 10 -16.10 -18.10 -13.13
N ILE A 11 -16.33 -17.93 -14.44
CA ILE A 11 -15.27 -17.81 -15.45
C ILE A 11 -15.05 -16.33 -15.77
N LYS A 12 -13.79 -15.89 -15.74
CA LYS A 12 -13.36 -14.56 -16.19
C LYS A 12 -12.45 -14.69 -17.41
N PHE A 13 -12.65 -13.81 -18.37
CA PHE A 13 -11.88 -13.73 -19.61
C PHE A 13 -11.00 -12.48 -19.58
N ALA A 14 -9.78 -12.58 -20.09
CA ALA A 14 -8.87 -11.45 -20.25
C ALA A 14 -8.18 -11.49 -21.62
N PHE A 15 -8.01 -10.31 -22.22
CA PHE A 15 -7.19 -10.13 -23.41
C PHE A 15 -5.76 -9.76 -23.00
N SER A 16 -4.79 -10.29 -23.72
CA SER A 16 -3.37 -10.00 -23.51
C SER A 16 -2.70 -9.88 -24.87
N ASN A 17 -1.79 -8.92 -24.98
CA ASN A 17 -0.91 -8.72 -26.13
C ASN A 17 0.48 -9.37 -25.90
N ALA A 18 0.63 -10.19 -24.87
CA ALA A 18 1.86 -10.93 -24.61
C ALA A 18 2.13 -11.98 -25.71
N SER A 19 3.41 -12.35 -25.87
CA SER A 19 3.80 -13.41 -26.81
C SER A 19 3.08 -14.73 -26.50
N ALA A 20 2.89 -15.56 -27.53
CA ALA A 20 2.32 -16.90 -27.35
C ALA A 20 3.18 -17.79 -26.43
N ASP A 21 4.49 -17.51 -26.36
CA ASP A 21 5.44 -18.25 -25.51
C ASP A 21 5.42 -17.80 -24.04
N THR A 22 4.67 -16.75 -23.70
CA THR A 22 4.60 -16.24 -22.32
C THR A 22 3.97 -17.30 -21.40
N PRO A 23 4.61 -17.64 -20.28
CA PRO A 23 4.08 -18.62 -19.34
C PRO A 23 2.69 -18.24 -18.83
N LYS A 24 1.78 -19.24 -18.78
CA LYS A 24 0.42 -19.04 -18.26
C LYS A 24 0.40 -18.50 -16.83
N GLU A 25 1.37 -18.90 -16.01
CA GLU A 25 1.52 -18.41 -14.64
C GLU A 25 1.79 -16.90 -14.60
N GLU A 26 2.59 -16.38 -15.53
CA GLU A 26 2.87 -14.94 -15.62
C GLU A 26 1.64 -14.15 -16.06
N LEU A 27 0.87 -14.68 -17.03
CA LEU A 27 -0.41 -14.10 -17.43
C LEU A 27 -1.41 -14.08 -16.27
N LEU A 28 -1.48 -15.16 -15.50
CA LEU A 28 -2.34 -15.24 -14.31
C LEU A 28 -1.89 -14.23 -13.25
N ARG A 29 -0.60 -14.15 -12.95
CA ARG A 29 -0.01 -13.19 -12.02
C ARG A 29 -0.33 -11.74 -12.43
N ALA A 30 -0.09 -11.38 -13.68
CA ALA A 30 -0.43 -10.05 -14.19
C ALA A 30 -1.94 -9.76 -14.07
N SER A 31 -2.80 -10.74 -14.37
CA SER A 31 -4.26 -10.59 -14.27
C SER A 31 -4.79 -10.41 -12.84
N THR A 32 -4.06 -10.91 -11.85
CA THR A 32 -4.44 -10.83 -10.43
C THR A 32 -3.87 -9.60 -9.74
N MET A 33 -2.80 -9.00 -10.28
CA MET A 33 -2.19 -7.77 -9.76
C MET A 33 -3.11 -6.54 -9.77
N ARG A 34 -4.21 -6.57 -10.53
CA ARG A 34 -5.19 -5.47 -10.58
C ARG A 34 -5.63 -5.00 -9.20
N TRP A 35 -5.86 -5.94 -8.26
CA TRP A 35 -6.28 -5.58 -6.90
C TRP A 35 -5.19 -4.80 -6.14
N SER A 36 -3.92 -5.18 -6.29
CA SER A 36 -2.80 -4.46 -5.67
C SER A 36 -2.71 -3.02 -6.19
N ILE A 37 -2.99 -2.82 -7.48
CA ILE A 37 -3.04 -1.49 -8.09
C ILE A 37 -4.22 -0.67 -7.52
N GLU A 38 -5.40 -1.27 -7.38
CA GLU A 38 -6.56 -0.60 -6.76
C GLU A 38 -6.27 -0.19 -5.31
N GLN A 39 -5.65 -1.06 -4.52
CA GLN A 39 -5.26 -0.74 -3.14
C GLN A 39 -4.28 0.45 -3.11
N LEU A 40 -3.27 0.44 -3.98
CA LEU A 40 -2.31 1.53 -4.09
C LEU A 40 -3.01 2.88 -4.34
N PHE A 41 -3.97 2.93 -5.27
CA PHE A 41 -4.75 4.14 -5.54
C PHE A 41 -5.63 4.56 -4.35
N GLN A 42 -6.26 3.61 -3.66
CA GLN A 42 -7.05 3.91 -2.47
C GLN A 42 -6.19 4.51 -1.35
N GLU A 43 -5.01 3.97 -1.13
CA GLU A 43 -4.05 4.50 -0.16
C GLU A 43 -3.52 5.88 -0.55
N GLY A 44 -3.19 6.09 -1.82
CA GLY A 44 -2.75 7.39 -2.34
C GLY A 44 -3.81 8.48 -2.13
N LYS A 45 -5.08 8.17 -2.43
CA LYS A 45 -6.20 9.10 -2.20
C LYS A 45 -6.43 9.34 -0.72
N GLY A 46 -6.54 8.27 0.07
CA GLY A 46 -6.89 8.36 1.49
C GLY A 46 -5.82 9.03 2.37
N TYR A 47 -4.54 8.86 2.05
CA TYR A 47 -3.45 9.30 2.95
C TYR A 47 -2.55 10.39 2.39
N LEU A 48 -2.40 10.47 1.07
CA LEU A 48 -1.48 11.42 0.43
C LEU A 48 -2.20 12.55 -0.32
N GLY A 49 -3.53 12.57 -0.29
CA GLY A 49 -4.31 13.59 -0.98
C GLY A 49 -4.14 13.51 -2.49
N MET A 50 -4.01 12.30 -3.04
CA MET A 50 -3.86 12.10 -4.49
C MET A 50 -5.00 12.73 -5.30
N ASP A 51 -6.21 12.79 -4.73
CA ASP A 51 -7.41 13.42 -5.28
C ASP A 51 -7.79 14.74 -4.60
N HIS A 52 -6.98 15.23 -3.65
CA HIS A 52 -7.20 16.46 -2.90
C HIS A 52 -6.29 17.60 -3.39
N TYR A 53 -6.06 17.70 -4.70
CA TYR A 53 -5.31 18.81 -5.30
C TYR A 53 -6.24 19.92 -5.77
N GLU A 54 -5.89 21.18 -5.49
CA GLU A 54 -6.66 22.35 -5.93
C GLU A 54 -6.07 23.01 -7.19
N THR A 55 -5.02 22.42 -7.77
CA THR A 55 -4.31 22.98 -8.91
C THR A 55 -5.14 22.89 -10.19
N ARG A 56 -5.33 24.02 -10.89
CA ARG A 56 -6.05 24.08 -12.18
C ARG A 56 -5.14 24.10 -13.41
N SER A 57 -3.83 23.98 -13.22
CA SER A 57 -2.85 23.93 -14.32
C SER A 57 -2.24 22.53 -14.44
N TYR A 58 -2.00 22.09 -15.68
CA TYR A 58 -1.33 20.81 -15.93
C TYR A 58 0.04 20.70 -15.22
N PRO A 59 0.91 21.73 -15.22
CA PRO A 59 2.18 21.65 -14.48
C PRO A 59 2.01 21.55 -12.96
N GLY A 60 0.96 22.15 -12.39
CA GLY A 60 0.64 22.04 -10.96
C GLY A 60 0.23 20.61 -10.60
N TRP A 61 -0.71 20.06 -11.37
CA TRP A 61 -1.16 18.68 -11.23
C TRP A 61 -0.02 17.67 -11.40
N TYR A 62 0.83 17.86 -12.41
CA TYR A 62 1.96 16.97 -12.69
C TYR A 62 2.96 16.94 -11.52
N ARG A 63 3.30 18.11 -10.97
CA ARG A 63 4.18 18.19 -9.78
C ARG A 63 3.56 17.51 -8.56
N HIS A 64 2.27 17.72 -8.32
CA HIS A 64 1.54 17.08 -7.22
C HIS A 64 1.57 15.55 -7.35
N MET A 65 1.17 15.02 -8.51
CA MET A 65 1.17 13.57 -8.76
C MET A 65 2.57 12.97 -8.67
N THR A 66 3.60 13.68 -9.17
CA THR A 66 4.99 13.24 -9.04
C THR A 66 5.41 13.13 -7.58
N LEU A 67 5.06 14.13 -6.75
CA LEU A 67 5.35 14.10 -5.31
C LEU A 67 4.64 12.94 -4.62
N VAL A 68 3.35 12.74 -4.89
CA VAL A 68 2.57 11.62 -4.34
C VAL A 68 3.24 10.28 -4.68
N ILE A 69 3.58 10.05 -5.95
CA ILE A 69 4.24 8.82 -6.39
C ILE A 69 5.60 8.62 -5.72
N LEU A 70 6.41 9.68 -5.60
CA LEU A 70 7.71 9.63 -4.91
C LEU A 70 7.56 9.22 -3.44
N ILE A 71 6.57 9.78 -2.74
CA ILE A 71 6.29 9.42 -1.34
C ILE A 71 5.88 7.96 -1.27
N MET A 72 4.94 7.50 -2.10
CA MET A 72 4.50 6.09 -2.13
C MET A 72 5.66 5.13 -2.38
N HIS A 73 6.53 5.47 -3.35
CA HIS A 73 7.72 4.67 -3.66
C HIS A 73 8.69 4.62 -2.47
N PHE A 74 8.96 5.76 -1.81
CA PHE A 74 9.80 5.81 -0.62
C PHE A 74 9.22 4.96 0.53
N CYS A 75 7.91 5.04 0.76
CA CYS A 75 7.22 4.22 1.76
C CYS A 75 7.38 2.72 1.46
N TRP A 76 7.18 2.33 0.20
CA TRP A 76 7.32 0.94 -0.22
C TRP A 76 8.77 0.44 -0.11
N ARG A 77 9.75 1.28 -0.47
CA ARG A 77 11.17 0.94 -0.42
C ARG A 77 11.69 0.80 1.02
N SER A 78 11.33 1.74 1.89
CA SER A 78 11.69 1.72 3.32
C SER A 78 11.08 0.52 4.04
N ALA A 79 9.83 0.19 3.68
CA ALA A 79 9.20 -1.05 4.07
C ALA A 79 10.07 -2.25 3.60
N TRP A 80 10.30 -2.43 2.31
CA TRP A 80 11.03 -3.59 1.79
C TRP A 80 12.40 -3.81 2.45
N SER A 81 13.16 -2.73 2.68
CA SER A 81 14.49 -2.80 3.31
C SER A 81 14.47 -3.28 4.77
N SER A 82 13.33 -3.21 5.45
CA SER A 82 13.22 -3.54 6.88
C SER A 82 13.06 -5.05 7.15
N GLY A 83 12.95 -5.89 6.11
CA GLY A 83 12.93 -7.37 6.20
C GLY A 83 11.75 -8.00 6.97
N LYS A 84 10.98 -7.22 7.71
CA LYS A 84 9.75 -7.61 8.42
C LYS A 84 8.56 -7.35 7.49
N LYS A 85 7.52 -8.20 7.51
CA LYS A 85 6.24 -7.89 6.86
C LYS A 85 5.78 -6.52 7.37
N ASN A 86 5.82 -5.52 6.51
CA ASN A 86 5.83 -4.14 6.96
C ASN A 86 4.47 -3.68 7.45
N TYR A 87 4.50 -3.10 8.64
CA TYR A 87 3.35 -2.47 9.27
C TYR A 87 3.31 -0.96 9.00
N ILE A 88 4.36 -0.36 8.41
CA ILE A 88 4.41 1.08 8.14
C ILE A 88 3.35 1.41 7.09
N THR A 89 2.17 1.78 7.57
CA THR A 89 1.08 2.30 6.74
C THR A 89 1.49 3.65 6.18
N LEU A 90 0.97 4.01 5.00
CA LEU A 90 1.23 5.32 4.39
C LEU A 90 1.09 6.52 5.34
N PRO A 91 0.10 6.59 6.27
CA PRO A 91 0.02 7.73 7.18
C PRO A 91 1.20 7.81 8.17
N LEU A 92 1.78 6.68 8.59
CA LEU A 92 2.98 6.67 9.44
C LEU A 92 4.22 7.12 8.66
N ALA A 93 4.35 6.64 7.42
CA ALA A 93 5.45 7.05 6.56
C ALA A 93 5.36 8.53 6.18
N ARG A 94 4.15 9.06 5.99
CA ARG A 94 3.88 10.49 5.82
C ARG A 94 4.39 11.31 7.01
N GLN A 95 4.08 10.89 8.24
CA GLN A 95 4.55 11.58 9.46
C GLN A 95 6.07 11.58 9.56
N LEU A 96 6.72 10.44 9.31
CA LEU A 96 8.18 10.33 9.32
C LEU A 96 8.84 11.22 8.27
N LEU A 97 8.27 11.28 7.07
CA LEU A 97 8.77 12.13 6.00
C LEU A 97 8.69 13.60 6.39
N PHE A 98 7.53 14.07 6.87
CA PHE A 98 7.37 15.46 7.30
C PHE A 98 8.34 15.84 8.40
N ALA A 99 8.49 14.98 9.41
CA ALA A 99 9.45 15.20 10.50
C ALA A 99 10.91 15.27 10.00
N SER A 100 11.25 14.47 8.99
CA SER A 100 12.58 14.47 8.37
C SER A 100 12.83 15.74 7.55
N LEU A 101 11.79 16.31 6.92
CA LEU A 101 11.87 17.54 6.14
C LEU A 101 12.02 18.79 7.00
N THR A 102 11.55 18.77 8.26
CA THR A 102 11.71 19.89 9.20
C THR A 102 13.16 20.14 9.62
N GLY A 103 14.07 19.16 9.42
CA GLY A 103 15.49 19.32 9.73
C GLY A 103 15.84 19.37 11.22
N ASP A 104 14.85 19.34 12.11
CA ASP A 104 15.03 19.29 13.56
C ASP A 104 15.16 17.83 14.05
N PRO A 105 16.31 17.44 14.64
CA PRO A 105 16.51 16.10 15.18
C PRO A 105 15.50 15.70 16.26
N GLN A 106 15.01 16.66 17.05
CA GLN A 106 14.08 16.38 18.15
C GLN A 106 12.70 15.99 17.61
N CYS A 107 12.19 16.74 16.62
CA CYS A 107 10.96 16.44 15.90
C CYS A 107 10.97 15.02 15.29
N VAL A 108 12.10 14.62 14.70
CA VAL A 108 12.27 13.26 14.14
C VAL A 108 12.15 12.20 15.23
N MET A 109 12.86 12.39 16.35
CA MET A 109 12.83 11.42 17.47
C MET A 109 11.45 11.29 18.11
N ASP A 110 10.71 12.39 18.27
CA ASP A 110 9.36 12.36 18.83
C ASP A 110 8.35 11.72 17.87
N THR A 111 8.54 11.91 16.57
CA THR A 111 7.77 11.21 15.54
C THR A 111 8.05 9.71 15.56
N ILE A 112 9.32 9.30 15.67
CA ILE A 112 9.70 7.89 15.82
C ILE A 112 9.04 7.27 17.05
N LYS A 113 9.03 7.97 18.20
CA LYS A 113 8.35 7.48 19.42
C LYS A 113 6.85 7.29 19.18
N THR A 114 6.20 8.25 18.53
CA THR A 114 4.77 8.19 18.18
C THR A 114 4.46 7.00 17.28
N VAL A 115 5.27 6.81 16.24
CA VAL A 115 5.15 5.70 15.30
C VAL A 115 5.35 4.36 16.00
N CYS A 116 6.38 4.22 16.85
CA CYS A 116 6.62 3.03 17.67
C CYS A 116 5.46 2.71 18.63
N TYR A 117 4.85 3.73 19.23
CA TYR A 117 3.68 3.56 20.08
C TYR A 117 2.48 3.03 19.28
N LEU A 118 2.19 3.62 18.12
CA LEU A 118 1.09 3.18 17.24
C LEU A 118 1.31 1.75 16.75
N PHE A 119 2.55 1.37 16.44
CA PHE A 119 2.89 -0.02 16.11
C PHE A 119 2.54 -0.99 17.22
N ARG A 120 2.99 -0.69 18.44
CA ARG A 120 2.72 -1.54 19.60
C ARG A 120 1.22 -1.74 19.80
N ARG A 121 0.43 -0.65 19.70
CA ARG A 121 -1.03 -0.70 19.85
C ARG A 121 -1.71 -1.53 18.76
N ALA A 122 -1.30 -1.37 17.50
CA ALA A 122 -1.85 -2.13 16.38
C ALA A 122 -1.57 -3.63 16.52
N GLU A 123 -0.38 -4.01 16.98
CA GLU A 123 -0.04 -5.43 17.18
C GLU A 123 -0.83 -6.04 18.34
N ILE A 124 -1.03 -5.31 19.44
CA ILE A 124 -1.90 -5.75 20.55
C ILE A 124 -3.33 -5.98 20.06
N ALA A 125 -3.87 -5.04 19.27
CA ALA A 125 -5.22 -5.18 18.69
C ALA A 125 -5.33 -6.40 17.77
N ARG A 126 -4.30 -6.64 16.93
CA ARG A 126 -4.24 -7.79 16.03
C ARG A 126 -4.23 -9.12 16.79
N ILE A 127 -3.41 -9.22 17.84
CA ILE A 127 -3.33 -10.41 18.69
C ILE A 127 -4.68 -10.66 19.39
N SER A 128 -5.30 -9.62 19.94
CA SER A 128 -6.61 -9.71 20.59
C SER A 128 -7.72 -10.16 19.62
N HIS A 129 -7.78 -9.54 18.44
CA HIS A 129 -8.74 -9.92 17.40
C HIS A 129 -8.54 -11.37 16.94
N ARG A 130 -7.29 -11.78 16.69
CA ARG A 130 -6.96 -13.16 16.30
C ARG A 130 -7.37 -14.17 17.39
N LYS A 131 -7.14 -13.85 18.66
CA LYS A 131 -7.57 -14.71 19.78
C LYS A 131 -9.08 -14.90 19.77
N LYS A 132 -9.86 -13.81 19.65
CA LYS A 132 -11.33 -13.87 19.55
C LYS A 132 -11.82 -14.70 18.36
N VAL A 133 -11.21 -14.54 17.18
CA VAL A 133 -11.58 -15.31 15.99
C VAL A 133 -11.29 -16.81 16.17
N LEU A 134 -10.13 -17.15 16.74
CA LEU A 134 -9.78 -18.55 17.01
C LEU A 134 -10.68 -19.19 18.09
N GLU A 135 -11.11 -18.41 19.08
CA GLU A 135 -12.11 -18.84 20.07
C GLU A 135 -13.48 -19.05 19.42
N ALA A 136 -13.91 -18.17 18.51
CA ALA A 136 -15.18 -18.29 17.79
C ALA A 136 -15.20 -19.45 16.77
N MET A 137 -14.05 -19.86 16.24
CA MET A 137 -13.91 -21.01 15.31
C MET A 137 -13.73 -22.36 16.02
N ARG A 138 -13.60 -22.37 17.36
CA ARG A 138 -13.46 -23.59 18.18
C ARG A 138 -14.79 -24.13 18.72
N LEU A 139 -15.91 -23.50 18.37
CA LEU A 139 -17.30 -23.94 18.60
C LEU A 139 -17.88 -24.48 17.30
#